data_AF-A0A2S6TUV8-F1
#
_entry.id   AF-A0A2S6TUV8-F1
#
_cell.length_a   1.000
_cell.length_b   1.000
_cell.length_c   1.000
_cell.angle_alpha   90.00
_cell.angle_beta   90.00
_cell.angle_gamma   90.00
#
_symmetry.space_group_name_H-M   'P 1'
#
loop_
_entity.id
_entity.type
_entity.pdbx_description
1 polymer ?
#
loop_
_entity_poly.entity_id
_entity_poly.type
_entity_poly.pdbx_seq_one_letter_code
_entity_poly.pdbx_strand_id
1 'polypeptide(L)'
;MRFWAVLAVSILIPVFASEAGQHYRSWTGPDAPSQAGTQRQQDFVDKLKGLIDEAEKARAVDPQFLGDLRGLVREYDRPRRRVVLSDRFEDGDFTDNPAWTVTQGRYWVERGWGLRSAVKAGAAAQSAPQPEPRKGRDAAAAIFGRILQQAIDPEGKLGGGQTAGGAPATAIQIALALTNAFAVEIDLSSWSAEGRLEIGPYQGAPKGAERAQGYVLAYTPGGELELLRVSPRGSSIIDRRTGLVALEDKKTHRLLWTRNADGLMTVSIDGREVLKASDKAFRGPFDGLRIVNQGGDYIFKRIAVFTIGKG
;
A
#
# COMPACT_ATOMS: atom_id res chain seq x y z
N MET A 1 -68.79 48.69 47.57
CA MET A 1 -68.45 47.30 47.18
C MET A 1 -67.34 47.43 46.13
N ARG A 2 -66.08 47.05 46.41
CA ARG A 2 -65.50 45.70 46.22
C ARG A 2 -65.91 45.07 44.87
N PHE A 3 -65.04 44.62 43.95
CA PHE A 3 -63.58 44.75 43.73
C PHE A 3 -63.32 44.21 42.30
N TRP A 4 -62.64 44.94 41.39
CA TRP A 4 -61.87 44.43 40.20
C TRP A 4 -62.58 43.46 39.20
N ALA A 5 -62.14 43.11 37.99
CA ALA A 5 -61.12 43.60 37.04
C ALA A 5 -61.80 43.60 35.62
N VAL A 6 -61.18 43.60 34.43
CA VAL A 6 -59.78 43.64 33.96
C VAL A 6 -59.76 44.43 32.61
N LEU A 7 -58.57 44.80 32.11
CA LEU A 7 -58.40 45.48 30.82
C LEU A 7 -57.95 44.48 29.72
N ALA A 8 -58.46 44.62 28.49
CA ALA A 8 -57.96 43.88 27.32
C ALA A 8 -57.62 44.86 26.18
N VAL A 9 -56.37 44.83 25.70
CA VAL A 9 -55.91 45.60 24.53
C VAL A 9 -55.10 44.68 23.63
N SER A 10 -55.56 44.52 22.39
CA SER A 10 -54.91 43.68 21.38
C SER A 10 -53.74 44.43 20.72
N ILE A 11 -52.60 43.76 20.56
CA ILE A 11 -51.42 44.28 19.86
C ILE A 11 -51.19 43.48 18.58
N LEU A 12 -51.02 44.19 17.46
CA LEU A 12 -50.70 43.62 16.14
C LEU A 12 -49.24 43.14 16.11
N ILE A 13 -49.03 41.92 15.60
CA ILE A 13 -47.69 41.33 15.43
C ILE A 13 -47.24 41.56 13.96
N PRO A 14 -46.07 42.18 13.72
CA PRO A 14 -45.51 42.26 12.37
C PRO A 14 -44.97 40.89 11.93
N VAL A 15 -45.31 40.49 10.71
CA VAL A 15 -44.77 39.26 10.08
C VAL A 15 -43.36 39.55 9.57
N PHE A 16 -42.35 38.92 10.18
CA PHE A 16 -40.99 38.91 9.63
C PHE A 16 -40.86 37.79 8.60
N ALA A 17 -40.39 38.14 7.40
CA ALA A 17 -40.09 37.18 6.34
C ALA A 17 -38.86 36.33 6.69
N SER A 18 -38.94 35.02 6.47
CA SER A 18 -37.87 34.07 6.77
C SER A 18 -36.98 33.83 5.54
N GLU A 19 -36.00 34.70 5.28
CA GLU A 19 -34.89 34.37 4.37
C GLU A 19 -33.93 33.36 5.04
N ALA A 20 -34.30 32.09 4.98
CA ALA A 20 -33.44 30.98 5.39
C ALA A 20 -32.76 30.35 4.16
N GLY A 21 -31.43 30.45 4.05
CA GLY A 21 -30.73 29.71 2.98
C GLY A 21 -29.25 29.96 2.66
N GLN A 22 -28.56 30.97 3.23
CA GLN A 22 -27.16 31.29 2.84
C GLN A 22 -26.20 31.59 4.02
N HIS A 23 -26.43 31.01 5.20
CA HIS A 23 -25.57 31.24 6.39
C HIS A 23 -25.18 29.97 7.16
N TYR A 24 -24.64 28.97 6.47
CA TYR A 24 -23.75 27.98 7.09
C TYR A 24 -22.39 27.99 6.39
N ARG A 25 -21.45 28.79 6.92
CA ARG A 25 -20.02 28.52 6.69
C ARG A 25 -19.71 27.18 7.34
N SER A 26 -19.17 26.24 6.58
CA SER A 26 -18.71 24.96 7.12
C SER A 26 -17.64 25.21 8.20
N TRP A 27 -17.87 24.64 9.38
CA TRP A 27 -16.90 24.68 10.48
C TRP A 27 -15.68 23.85 10.09
N THR A 28 -14.60 24.51 9.66
CA THR A 28 -13.29 23.89 9.53
C THR A 28 -12.71 23.68 10.91
N GLY A 29 -12.66 22.42 11.37
CA GLY A 29 -12.06 22.06 12.65
C GLY A 29 -10.58 22.44 12.71
N PRO A 30 -10.05 22.79 13.91
CA PRO A 30 -8.68 23.26 14.09
C PRO A 30 -7.61 22.19 13.79
N ASP A 31 -8.00 20.92 13.66
CA ASP A 31 -7.10 19.78 13.44
C ASP A 31 -6.77 19.51 11.96
N ALA A 32 -7.30 20.30 11.03
CA ALA A 32 -6.87 20.26 9.63
C ALA A 32 -5.47 20.91 9.51
N PRO A 33 -4.43 20.21 9.01
CA PRO A 33 -3.09 20.79 8.88
C PRO A 33 -3.09 21.88 7.81
N SER A 34 -3.27 23.13 8.26
CA SER A 34 -3.16 24.31 7.40
C SER A 34 -1.73 24.40 6.84
N GLN A 35 -1.59 24.73 5.56
CA GLN A 35 -0.28 24.86 4.91
C GLN A 35 0.64 25.85 5.66
N ALA A 36 0.08 26.92 6.23
CA ALA A 36 0.79 27.90 7.06
C ALA A 36 1.18 27.36 8.47
N GLY A 37 0.50 26.34 8.98
CA GLY A 37 0.89 25.61 10.19
C GLY A 37 2.04 24.64 9.91
N THR A 38 1.91 23.85 8.84
CA THR A 38 2.97 22.94 8.37
C THR A 38 4.26 23.68 8.03
N GLN A 39 4.16 24.87 7.40
CA GLN A 39 5.34 25.70 7.11
C GLN A 39 6.06 26.15 8.40
N ARG A 40 5.32 26.70 9.38
CA ARG A 40 5.91 27.12 10.66
C ARG A 40 6.56 25.97 11.43
N GLN A 41 5.99 24.77 11.35
CA GLN A 41 6.59 23.57 11.93
C GLN A 41 7.91 23.21 11.25
N GLN A 42 7.98 23.26 9.92
CA GLN A 42 9.22 23.01 9.16
C GLN A 42 10.28 24.08 9.47
N ASP A 43 9.91 25.36 9.48
CA ASP A 43 10.82 26.47 9.82
C ASP A 43 11.39 26.33 11.25
N PHE A 44 10.61 25.79 12.19
CA PHE A 44 11.07 25.47 13.54
C PHE A 44 12.04 24.28 13.55
N VAL A 45 11.71 23.19 12.86
CA VAL A 45 12.56 22.01 12.71
C VAL A 45 13.92 22.37 12.09
N ASP A 46 13.94 23.19 11.05
CA ASP A 46 15.17 23.58 10.36
C ASP A 46 16.03 24.56 11.19
N LYS A 47 15.41 25.46 11.97
CA LYS A 47 16.13 26.25 12.98
C LYS A 47 16.73 25.37 14.08
N LEU A 48 16.01 24.34 14.54
CA LEU A 48 16.49 23.42 15.56
C LEU A 48 17.67 22.59 15.07
N LYS A 49 17.68 22.15 13.80
CA LYS A 49 18.87 21.53 13.17
C LYS A 49 20.08 22.47 13.23
N GLY A 50 19.91 23.73 12.82
CA GLY A 50 20.98 24.74 12.86
C GLY A 50 21.59 24.92 14.26
N LEU A 51 20.75 25.05 15.29
CA LEU A 51 21.21 25.18 16.68
C LEU A 51 21.95 23.93 17.19
N ILE A 52 21.55 22.73 16.76
CA ILE A 52 22.24 21.47 17.09
C ILE A 52 23.63 21.44 16.45
N ASP A 53 23.74 21.82 15.17
CA ASP A 53 25.01 21.81 14.45
C ASP A 53 25.97 22.90 14.96
N GLU A 54 25.47 24.06 15.38
CA GLU A 54 26.24 25.09 16.09
C GLU A 54 26.74 24.60 17.46
N ALA A 55 25.86 23.95 18.24
CA ALA A 55 26.20 23.39 19.55
C ALA A 55 27.27 22.28 19.46
N GLU A 56 27.19 21.40 18.44
CA GLU A 56 28.20 20.37 18.15
C GLU A 56 29.54 21.01 17.76
N LYS A 57 29.52 21.97 16.84
CA LYS A 57 30.73 22.69 16.37
C LYS A 57 31.43 23.44 17.51
N ALA A 58 30.66 24.04 18.42
CA ALA A 58 31.17 24.72 19.60
C ALA A 58 31.60 23.76 20.73
N ARG A 59 31.26 22.46 20.65
CA ARG A 59 31.35 21.47 21.75
C ARG A 59 30.69 21.96 23.04
N ALA A 60 29.62 22.74 22.91
CA ALA A 60 28.97 23.42 24.03
C ALA A 60 28.02 22.49 24.83
N VAL A 61 27.75 21.29 24.32
CA VAL A 61 26.76 20.35 24.86
C VAL A 61 27.25 18.90 24.69
N ASP A 62 26.74 18.01 25.53
CA ASP A 62 27.04 16.57 25.52
C ASP A 62 26.69 15.89 24.16
N PRO A 63 27.58 15.03 23.60
CA PRO A 63 27.34 14.36 22.32
C PRO A 63 26.14 13.40 22.29
N GLN A 64 25.81 12.74 23.40
CA GLN A 64 24.68 11.81 23.46
C GLN A 64 23.36 12.60 23.43
N PHE A 65 23.27 13.69 24.19
CA PHE A 65 22.13 14.61 24.14
C PHE A 65 21.90 15.22 22.75
N LEU A 66 22.98 15.58 22.03
CA LEU A 66 22.88 16.03 20.63
C LEU A 66 22.40 14.90 19.70
N GLY A 67 22.77 13.65 19.97
CA GLY A 67 22.26 12.46 19.29
C GLY A 67 20.76 12.25 19.49
N ASP A 68 20.28 12.39 20.73
CA ASP A 68 18.87 12.26 21.11
C ASP A 68 18.03 13.40 20.49
N LEU A 69 18.53 14.63 20.54
CA LEU A 69 17.93 15.79 19.84
C LEU A 69 17.83 15.55 18.33
N ARG A 70 18.87 15.00 17.68
CA ARG A 70 18.80 14.60 16.26
C ARG A 70 17.80 13.46 16.05
N GLY A 71 17.60 12.56 17.02
CA GLY A 71 16.52 11.58 17.04
C GLY A 71 15.14 12.24 16.96
N LEU A 72 14.84 13.12 17.92
CA LEU A 72 13.59 13.86 18.02
C LEU A 72 13.35 14.74 16.77
N VAL A 73 14.36 15.48 16.32
CA VAL A 73 14.26 16.30 15.10
C VAL A 73 13.86 15.46 13.88
N ARG A 74 14.39 14.24 13.72
CA ARG A 74 13.99 13.33 12.62
C ARG A 74 12.56 12.81 12.72
N GLU A 75 11.95 12.83 13.90
CA GLU A 75 10.55 12.46 14.09
C GLU A 75 9.59 13.56 13.59
N TYR A 76 9.97 14.83 13.82
CA TYR A 76 9.22 16.02 13.41
C TYR A 76 9.58 16.53 12.01
N ASP A 77 10.78 16.26 11.53
CA ASP A 77 11.24 16.47 10.14
C ASP A 77 10.62 15.43 9.21
N ARG A 78 9.29 15.50 9.04
CA ARG A 78 8.59 14.77 7.99
C ARG A 78 8.71 15.59 6.70
N PRO A 79 9.67 15.28 5.80
CA PRO A 79 9.86 16.06 4.58
C PRO A 79 8.56 16.13 3.79
N ARG A 80 8.27 17.30 3.21
CA ARG A 80 6.96 17.64 2.63
C ARG A 80 6.45 16.51 1.73
N ARG A 81 5.39 15.83 2.19
CA ARG A 81 4.71 14.76 1.47
C ARG A 81 3.74 15.37 0.46
N ARG A 82 4.08 15.32 -0.83
CA ARG A 82 3.14 15.65 -1.91
C ARG A 82 2.38 14.38 -2.29
N VAL A 83 1.05 14.41 -2.15
CA VAL A 83 0.16 13.33 -2.61
C VAL A 83 0.34 13.13 -4.12
N VAL A 84 0.52 11.89 -4.55
CA VAL A 84 0.59 11.46 -5.96
C VAL A 84 -0.48 10.42 -6.27
N LEU A 85 -0.92 9.65 -5.28
CA LEU A 85 -2.10 8.80 -5.33
C LEU A 85 -2.88 8.94 -4.03
N SER A 86 -4.20 8.95 -4.10
CA SER A 86 -5.09 8.76 -2.96
C SER A 86 -6.39 8.15 -3.47
N ASP A 87 -6.54 6.86 -3.27
CA ASP A 87 -7.72 6.09 -3.65
C ASP A 87 -8.35 5.45 -2.41
N ARG A 88 -9.68 5.41 -2.38
CA ARG A 88 -10.52 4.78 -1.35
C ARG A 88 -11.55 3.81 -1.92
N PHE A 89 -11.71 3.77 -3.25
CA PHE A 89 -12.69 2.94 -3.94
C PHE A 89 -14.13 3.16 -3.42
N GLU A 90 -14.45 4.37 -2.96
CA GLU A 90 -15.76 4.75 -2.40
C GLU A 90 -16.82 4.99 -3.51
N ASP A 91 -16.37 5.33 -4.71
CA ASP A 91 -17.14 5.50 -5.96
C ASP A 91 -17.59 4.16 -6.57
N GLY A 92 -16.85 3.08 -6.35
CA GLY A 92 -17.10 1.78 -6.94
C GLY A 92 -16.33 1.48 -8.23
N ASP A 93 -15.47 2.41 -8.70
CA ASP A 93 -14.77 2.27 -9.98
C ASP A 93 -13.26 2.57 -9.82
N PHE A 94 -12.44 1.53 -9.84
CA PHE A 94 -10.98 1.66 -9.81
C PHE A 94 -10.38 2.03 -11.19
N THR A 95 -11.18 2.16 -12.25
CA THR A 95 -10.69 2.38 -13.62
C THR A 95 -10.72 3.84 -14.06
N ASP A 96 -11.31 4.74 -13.26
CA ASP A 96 -11.25 6.20 -13.46
C ASP A 96 -10.77 6.92 -12.19
N ASN A 97 -10.09 8.06 -12.37
CA ASN A 97 -9.64 9.02 -11.37
C ASN A 97 -9.51 8.51 -9.90
N PRO A 98 -8.55 7.62 -9.58
CA PRO A 98 -7.36 7.30 -10.38
C PRO A 98 -7.47 5.97 -11.16
N ALA A 99 -7.10 5.99 -12.44
CA ALA A 99 -7.23 4.84 -13.33
C ALA A 99 -6.18 3.73 -13.06
N TRP A 100 -6.60 2.63 -12.42
CA TRP A 100 -5.82 1.41 -12.29
C TRP A 100 -6.05 0.45 -13.47
N THR A 101 -4.98 -0.23 -13.88
CA THR A 101 -4.98 -1.21 -14.97
C THR A 101 -4.74 -2.62 -14.42
N VAL A 102 -5.71 -3.52 -14.64
CA VAL A 102 -5.53 -4.96 -14.37
C VAL A 102 -4.64 -5.56 -15.46
N THR A 103 -3.54 -6.20 -15.06
CA THR A 103 -2.60 -6.87 -15.98
C THR A 103 -2.69 -8.39 -15.93
N GLN A 104 -3.35 -8.97 -14.92
CA GLN A 104 -3.70 -10.38 -14.88
C GLN A 104 -4.89 -10.66 -13.96
N GLY A 105 -5.76 -11.60 -14.35
CA GLY A 105 -6.86 -12.08 -13.53
C GLY A 105 -7.97 -11.04 -13.32
N ARG A 106 -8.51 -10.93 -12.09
CA ARG A 106 -9.67 -10.08 -11.78
C ARG A 106 -9.50 -9.32 -10.47
N TYR A 107 -9.90 -8.06 -10.49
CA TYR A 107 -10.19 -7.22 -9.33
C TYR A 107 -11.62 -6.69 -9.45
N TRP A 108 -12.24 -6.30 -8.34
CA TRP A 108 -13.53 -5.63 -8.28
C TRP A 108 -13.62 -4.72 -7.06
N VAL A 109 -14.45 -3.68 -7.07
CA VAL A 109 -14.78 -2.97 -5.83
C VAL A 109 -15.90 -3.70 -5.11
N GLU A 110 -15.64 -4.10 -3.87
CA GLU A 110 -16.62 -4.67 -2.95
C GLU A 110 -17.29 -3.52 -2.18
N ARG A 111 -18.62 -3.35 -2.34
CA ARG A 111 -19.35 -2.16 -1.85
C ARG A 111 -19.22 -2.00 -0.34
N GLY A 112 -18.65 -0.88 0.09
CA GLY A 112 -18.40 -0.56 1.52
C GLY A 112 -17.14 -1.21 2.12
N TRP A 113 -16.39 -1.97 1.34
CA TRP A 113 -15.17 -2.66 1.76
C TRP A 113 -13.91 -2.15 1.04
N GLY A 114 -13.99 -1.95 -0.28
CA GLY A 114 -12.89 -1.42 -1.10
C GLY A 114 -12.51 -2.35 -2.27
N LEU A 115 -11.36 -2.09 -2.90
CA LEU A 115 -10.84 -2.92 -4.00
C LEU A 115 -10.45 -4.31 -3.50
N ARG A 116 -11.01 -5.35 -4.10
CA ARG A 116 -10.81 -6.75 -3.70
C ARG A 116 -10.19 -7.58 -4.81
N SER A 117 -9.34 -8.51 -4.41
CA SER A 117 -8.93 -9.67 -5.21
C SER A 117 -8.96 -10.91 -4.33
N ALA A 118 -9.79 -11.89 -4.73
CA ALA A 118 -9.83 -13.21 -4.13
C ALA A 118 -9.41 -14.27 -5.15
N VAL A 119 -8.45 -15.10 -4.75
CA VAL A 119 -7.82 -16.12 -5.55
C VAL A 119 -7.65 -17.34 -4.66
N LYS A 120 -8.27 -18.46 -5.03
CA LYS A 120 -7.98 -19.73 -4.36
C LYS A 120 -6.53 -20.09 -4.65
N ALA A 121 -5.70 -20.22 -3.62
CA ALA A 121 -4.38 -20.82 -3.80
C ALA A 121 -4.58 -22.20 -4.41
N GLY A 122 -3.76 -22.54 -5.41
CA GLY A 122 -4.08 -23.62 -6.32
C GLY A 122 -4.00 -25.01 -5.68
N ALA A 123 -5.16 -25.58 -5.31
CA ALA A 123 -5.44 -26.91 -5.86
C ALA A 123 -5.50 -26.75 -7.40
N ALA A 124 -4.78 -27.60 -8.12
CA ALA A 124 -4.61 -27.46 -9.57
C ALA A 124 -5.95 -27.29 -10.29
N ALA A 125 -5.97 -26.42 -11.31
CA ALA A 125 -7.18 -26.01 -12.02
C ALA A 125 -8.03 -27.22 -12.42
N GLN A 126 -9.27 -27.26 -11.92
CA GLN A 126 -10.26 -28.25 -12.33
C GLN A 126 -10.64 -27.98 -13.79
N SER A 127 -9.98 -28.71 -14.71
CA SER A 127 -10.47 -28.88 -16.07
C SER A 127 -11.88 -29.48 -16.03
N ALA A 128 -12.72 -29.06 -16.98
CA ALA A 128 -14.09 -29.57 -17.14
C ALA A 128 -14.12 -31.12 -17.19
N PRO A 129 -15.20 -31.78 -16.74
CA PRO A 129 -15.24 -33.23 -16.62
C PRO A 129 -15.08 -33.90 -18.00
N GLN A 130 -13.90 -34.50 -18.22
CA GLN A 130 -13.59 -35.31 -19.39
C GLN A 130 -13.91 -36.79 -19.07
N PRO A 131 -14.43 -37.60 -20.02
CA PRO A 131 -15.01 -38.91 -19.70
C PRO A 131 -13.99 -39.91 -19.13
N GLU A 132 -14.45 -40.83 -18.26
CA GLU A 132 -13.58 -41.80 -17.57
C GLU A 132 -12.72 -42.65 -18.54
N PRO A 133 -11.39 -42.74 -18.30
CA PRO A 133 -10.56 -43.79 -18.87
C PRO A 133 -10.69 -45.08 -18.07
N ARG A 134 -10.94 -46.20 -18.76
CA ARG A 134 -11.04 -47.55 -18.17
C ARG A 134 -9.77 -47.94 -17.40
N LYS A 135 -9.97 -48.71 -16.32
CA LYS A 135 -8.88 -49.31 -15.52
C LYS A 135 -7.88 -50.08 -16.39
N GLY A 136 -6.59 -49.84 -16.13
CA GLY A 136 -5.55 -50.88 -16.23
C GLY A 136 -4.26 -50.46 -16.93
N ARG A 137 -3.17 -50.43 -16.15
CA ARG A 137 -1.77 -50.61 -16.61
C ARG A 137 -1.19 -49.50 -17.51
N ASP A 138 -1.05 -48.27 -16.98
CA ASP A 138 -0.24 -47.22 -17.67
C ASP A 138 0.59 -46.28 -16.76
N ALA A 139 0.71 -46.57 -15.47
CA ALA A 139 1.58 -45.78 -14.57
C ALA A 139 3.08 -45.88 -14.93
N ALA A 140 3.53 -47.01 -15.47
CA ALA A 140 4.92 -47.22 -15.89
C ALA A 140 5.25 -46.46 -17.19
N ALA A 141 4.36 -46.48 -18.19
CA ALA A 141 4.57 -45.78 -19.46
C ALA A 141 4.67 -44.25 -19.26
N ALA A 142 3.87 -43.69 -18.34
CA ALA A 142 3.93 -42.27 -17.97
C ALA A 142 5.27 -41.86 -17.34
N ILE A 143 5.98 -42.77 -16.67
CA ILE A 143 7.31 -42.52 -16.09
C ILE A 143 8.40 -42.66 -17.17
N PHE A 144 8.33 -43.71 -17.99
CA PHE A 144 9.28 -43.91 -19.10
C PHE A 144 9.22 -42.78 -20.15
N GLY A 145 8.03 -42.24 -20.44
CA GLY A 145 7.87 -41.11 -21.35
C GLY A 145 8.61 -39.84 -20.87
N ARG A 146 8.63 -39.57 -19.56
CA ARG A 146 9.33 -38.40 -18.98
C ARG A 146 10.84 -38.54 -19.05
N ILE A 147 11.37 -39.72 -18.74
CA ILE A 147 12.82 -39.99 -18.80
C ILE A 147 13.31 -39.92 -20.25
N LEU A 148 12.53 -40.43 -21.21
CA LEU A 148 12.88 -40.37 -22.63
C LEU A 148 12.85 -38.93 -23.18
N GLN A 149 11.90 -38.09 -22.76
CA GLN A 149 11.88 -36.66 -23.13
C GLN A 149 13.07 -35.90 -22.54
N GLN A 150 13.48 -36.20 -21.30
CA GLN A 150 14.67 -35.58 -20.67
C GLN A 150 15.99 -35.93 -21.38
N ALA A 151 16.06 -37.08 -22.06
CA ALA A 151 17.25 -37.49 -22.82
C ALA A 151 17.32 -36.90 -24.24
N ILE A 152 16.19 -36.41 -24.78
CA ILE A 152 16.09 -35.93 -26.17
C ILE A 152 16.26 -34.40 -26.28
N ASP A 153 15.88 -33.62 -25.27
CA ASP A 153 16.01 -32.16 -25.29
C ASP A 153 16.56 -31.59 -23.97
N PRO A 154 17.86 -31.77 -23.66
CA PRO A 154 18.48 -31.28 -22.43
C PRO A 154 18.62 -29.74 -22.37
N GLU A 155 18.36 -29.02 -23.48
CA GLU A 155 18.36 -27.55 -23.52
C GLU A 155 16.96 -26.93 -23.74
N GLY A 156 15.90 -27.73 -23.84
CA GLY A 156 14.52 -27.28 -23.86
C GLY A 156 14.14 -26.36 -25.03
N LYS A 157 14.58 -26.68 -26.25
CA LYS A 157 14.36 -25.84 -27.44
C LYS A 157 13.27 -26.31 -28.41
N LEU A 158 12.69 -27.50 -28.23
CA LEU A 158 11.71 -28.07 -29.18
C LEU A 158 10.50 -28.73 -28.49
N GLY A 159 9.62 -27.93 -27.88
CA GLY A 159 8.31 -28.39 -27.41
C GLY A 159 7.42 -27.28 -26.88
N GLY A 160 6.19 -27.19 -27.39
CA GLY A 160 5.24 -26.10 -27.07
C GLY A 160 5.04 -25.88 -25.57
N GLY A 161 5.24 -24.63 -25.13
CA GLY A 161 5.36 -24.25 -23.72
C GLY A 161 4.13 -24.59 -22.87
N GLN A 162 4.23 -25.67 -22.10
CA GLN A 162 3.42 -25.89 -20.91
C GLN A 162 4.24 -25.41 -19.71
N THR A 163 4.15 -24.12 -19.42
CA THR A 163 4.68 -23.54 -18.19
C THR A 163 4.11 -24.30 -17.00
N ALA A 164 4.97 -24.76 -16.10
CA ALA A 164 4.54 -25.42 -14.87
C ALA A 164 3.47 -24.57 -14.17
N GLY A 165 2.33 -25.17 -13.88
CA GLY A 165 1.15 -24.47 -13.38
C GLY A 165 1.40 -23.88 -11.99
N GLY A 166 1.88 -22.64 -11.94
CA GLY A 166 1.88 -21.84 -10.73
C GLY A 166 0.45 -21.65 -10.22
N ALA A 167 0.31 -21.35 -8.93
CA ALA A 167 -0.97 -20.93 -8.38
C ALA A 167 -1.52 -19.77 -9.23
N PRO A 168 -2.85 -19.72 -9.49
CA PRO A 168 -3.43 -18.58 -10.18
C PRO A 168 -3.02 -17.29 -9.45
N ALA A 169 -2.72 -16.25 -10.21
CA ALA A 169 -2.32 -14.97 -9.67
C ALA A 169 -3.09 -13.84 -10.37
N THR A 170 -3.43 -12.80 -9.63
CA THR A 170 -3.99 -11.56 -10.18
C THR A 170 -2.97 -10.44 -10.02
N ALA A 171 -2.94 -9.50 -10.96
CA ALA A 171 -2.08 -8.33 -10.87
C ALA A 171 -2.81 -7.07 -11.35
N ILE A 172 -2.64 -5.98 -10.60
CA ILE A 172 -3.14 -4.65 -10.93
C ILE A 172 -2.03 -3.63 -10.70
N GLN A 173 -2.01 -2.57 -11.49
CA GLN A 173 -1.00 -1.52 -11.38
C GLN A 173 -1.55 -0.16 -11.78
N ILE A 174 -0.88 0.89 -11.34
CA ILE A 174 -1.16 2.27 -11.71
C ILE A 174 0.15 2.98 -12.02
N ALA A 175 0.17 3.73 -13.12
CA ALA A 175 1.31 4.55 -13.50
C ALA A 175 1.34 5.84 -12.67
N LEU A 176 2.48 6.16 -12.05
CA LEU A 176 2.64 7.29 -11.15
C LEU A 176 4.02 7.93 -11.34
N ALA A 177 4.09 9.26 -11.32
CA ALA A 177 5.37 9.97 -11.26
C ALA A 177 5.95 9.92 -9.82
N LEU A 178 6.52 8.77 -9.45
CA LEU A 178 7.00 8.48 -8.10
C LEU A 178 8.52 8.71 -8.00
N THR A 179 8.92 9.66 -7.17
CA THR A 179 10.34 9.93 -6.89
C THR A 179 10.97 8.80 -6.08
N ASN A 180 12.31 8.75 -6.07
CA ASN A 180 13.06 7.72 -5.33
C ASN A 180 12.95 7.86 -3.78
N ALA A 181 12.30 8.90 -3.29
CA ALA A 181 11.93 9.07 -1.89
C ALA A 181 10.41 9.14 -1.80
N PHE A 182 9.79 8.23 -1.07
CA PHE A 182 8.34 8.04 -1.08
C PHE A 182 7.78 7.59 0.27
N ALA A 183 6.47 7.71 0.41
CA ALA A 183 5.69 6.93 1.36
C ALA A 183 4.52 6.25 0.63
N VAL A 184 4.27 4.98 0.96
CA VAL A 184 3.09 4.22 0.52
C VAL A 184 2.31 3.85 1.79
N GLU A 185 1.06 4.26 1.86
CA GLU A 185 0.12 3.92 2.91
C GLU A 185 -1.00 3.04 2.34
N ILE A 186 -1.29 1.94 3.01
CA ILE A 186 -2.30 0.97 2.58
C ILE A 186 -3.11 0.57 3.81
N ASP A 187 -4.42 0.77 3.75
CA ASP A 187 -5.36 0.24 4.72
C ASP A 187 -5.98 -1.03 4.10
N LEU A 188 -5.63 -2.22 4.62
CA LEU A 188 -5.97 -3.52 4.01
C LEU A 188 -6.48 -4.57 4.99
N SER A 189 -7.17 -5.58 4.47
CA SER A 189 -7.64 -6.76 5.22
C SER A 189 -7.25 -8.05 4.49
N SER A 190 -6.69 -9.01 5.22
CA SER A 190 -6.46 -10.39 4.72
C SER A 190 -7.57 -11.31 5.22
N TRP A 191 -8.09 -12.16 4.33
CA TRP A 191 -9.23 -13.05 4.58
C TRP A 191 -8.87 -14.53 4.36
N SER A 192 -7.63 -14.84 3.96
CA SER A 192 -7.15 -16.18 3.61
C SER A 192 -5.86 -16.52 4.35
N ALA A 193 -5.82 -17.69 4.99
CA ALA A 193 -4.62 -18.27 5.60
C ALA A 193 -3.63 -18.86 4.56
N GLU A 194 -3.91 -18.70 3.28
CA GLU A 194 -3.13 -19.22 2.15
C GLU A 194 -2.78 -18.12 1.16
N GLY A 195 -1.65 -18.28 0.48
CA GLY A 195 -1.23 -17.45 -0.64
C GLY A 195 -0.10 -16.48 -0.32
N ARG A 196 0.04 -15.42 -1.12
CA ARG A 196 1.08 -14.40 -0.93
C ARG A 196 0.72 -13.10 -1.63
N LEU A 197 0.84 -11.99 -0.91
CA LEU A 197 0.59 -10.67 -1.44
C LEU A 197 1.91 -9.95 -1.71
N GLU A 198 2.09 -9.42 -2.91
CA GLU A 198 3.23 -8.58 -3.28
C GLU A 198 2.76 -7.17 -3.63
N ILE A 199 3.38 -6.14 -3.07
CA ILE A 199 3.08 -4.74 -3.37
C ILE A 199 4.38 -3.96 -3.49
N GLY A 200 4.50 -3.08 -4.49
CA GLY A 200 5.59 -2.13 -4.48
C GLY A 200 5.76 -1.26 -5.72
N PRO A 201 6.67 -0.27 -5.62
CA PRO A 201 6.96 0.63 -6.72
C PRO A 201 7.80 -0.07 -7.78
N TYR A 202 7.46 0.13 -9.04
CA TYR A 202 8.10 -0.52 -10.17
C TYR A 202 8.82 0.43 -11.13
N GLN A 203 9.73 -0.11 -11.92
CA GLN A 203 10.32 0.52 -13.10
C GLN A 203 9.99 -0.27 -14.36
N GLY A 204 9.84 0.43 -15.48
CA GLY A 204 9.46 -0.11 -16.78
C GLY A 204 7.96 -0.41 -16.91
N ALA A 205 7.60 -1.26 -17.87
CA ALA A 205 6.21 -1.63 -18.17
C ALA A 205 5.95 -3.12 -17.86
N PRO A 206 5.70 -3.50 -16.61
CA PRO A 206 5.43 -4.88 -16.23
C PRO A 206 4.15 -5.44 -16.86
N LYS A 207 4.15 -6.76 -17.11
CA LYS A 207 3.08 -7.53 -17.76
C LYS A 207 2.74 -8.76 -16.92
N GLY A 208 1.54 -9.32 -17.11
CA GLY A 208 1.07 -10.50 -16.38
C GLY A 208 1.15 -10.32 -14.87
N ALA A 209 1.50 -11.38 -14.13
CA ALA A 209 1.73 -11.36 -12.69
C ALA A 209 3.21 -11.48 -12.27
N GLU A 210 4.16 -11.38 -13.20
CA GLU A 210 5.59 -11.43 -12.88
C GLU A 210 6.03 -10.22 -12.02
N ARG A 211 7.12 -10.40 -11.26
CA ARG A 211 7.73 -9.32 -10.48
C ARG A 211 8.32 -8.27 -11.41
N ALA A 212 7.85 -7.04 -11.26
CA ALA A 212 8.46 -5.89 -11.93
C ALA A 212 9.81 -5.55 -11.31
N GLN A 213 10.69 -4.90 -12.08
CA GLN A 213 11.92 -4.32 -11.51
C GLN A 213 11.55 -3.22 -10.51
N GLY A 214 12.29 -3.11 -9.40
CA GLY A 214 12.01 -2.14 -8.35
C GLY A 214 12.13 -2.77 -6.96
N TYR A 215 11.28 -2.33 -6.03
CA TYR A 215 11.17 -2.93 -4.70
C TYR A 215 9.81 -3.60 -4.53
N VAL A 216 9.79 -4.72 -3.82
CA VAL A 216 8.56 -5.46 -3.51
C VAL A 216 8.52 -5.72 -2.02
N LEU A 217 7.46 -5.27 -1.36
CA LEU A 217 7.08 -5.73 -0.04
C LEU A 217 6.14 -6.91 -0.21
N ALA A 218 6.55 -8.08 0.27
CA ALA A 218 5.79 -9.32 0.12
C ALA A 218 5.35 -9.85 1.49
N TYR A 219 4.08 -10.18 1.61
CA TYR A 219 3.46 -10.70 2.82
C TYR A 219 2.89 -12.10 2.57
N THR A 220 3.27 -13.05 3.41
CA THR A 220 2.72 -14.41 3.44
C THR A 220 1.84 -14.55 4.70
N PRO A 221 0.61 -15.07 4.58
CA PRO A 221 -0.26 -15.37 5.72
C PRO A 221 0.44 -16.17 6.82
N GLY A 222 0.06 -15.90 8.08
CA GLY A 222 0.80 -16.40 9.24
C GLY A 222 1.97 -15.51 9.69
N GLY A 223 2.12 -14.32 9.12
CA GLY A 223 2.99 -13.27 9.66
C GLY A 223 4.45 -13.31 9.19
N GLU A 224 4.71 -13.73 7.95
CA GLU A 224 6.00 -13.49 7.28
C GLU A 224 5.89 -12.26 6.36
N LEU A 225 6.86 -11.36 6.46
CA LEU A 225 6.99 -10.16 5.66
C LEU A 225 8.43 -10.02 5.15
N GLU A 226 8.57 -9.85 3.85
CA GLU A 226 9.85 -9.71 3.14
C GLU A 226 9.91 -8.39 2.39
N LEU A 227 11.01 -7.66 2.52
CA LEU A 227 11.34 -6.55 1.63
C LEU A 227 12.36 -7.04 0.60
N LEU A 228 11.98 -7.08 -0.68
CA LEU A 228 12.80 -7.56 -1.78
C LEU A 228 13.22 -6.42 -2.71
N ARG A 229 14.43 -6.54 -3.27
CA ARG A 229 14.88 -5.85 -4.48
C ARG A 229 14.69 -6.75 -5.68
N VAL A 230 14.06 -6.27 -6.75
CA VAL A 230 13.92 -7.00 -8.01
C VAL A 230 14.69 -6.25 -9.09
N SER A 231 15.64 -6.91 -9.73
CA SER A 231 16.53 -6.30 -10.74
C SER A 231 16.61 -7.17 -12.01
N PRO A 232 17.18 -6.68 -13.12
CA PRO A 232 17.47 -7.50 -14.29
C PRO A 232 18.34 -8.73 -14.01
N ARG A 233 19.08 -8.75 -12.90
CA ARG A 233 19.93 -9.87 -12.45
C ARG A 233 19.22 -10.84 -11.50
N GLY A 234 17.91 -10.65 -11.26
CA GLY A 234 17.11 -11.44 -10.34
C GLY A 234 16.67 -10.67 -9.08
N SER A 235 16.03 -11.40 -8.17
CA SER A 235 15.53 -10.89 -6.88
C SER A 235 16.56 -11.07 -5.76
N SER A 236 16.55 -10.19 -4.77
CA SER A 236 17.31 -10.33 -3.52
C SER A 236 16.42 -9.89 -2.34
N ILE A 237 16.42 -10.64 -1.24
CA ILE A 237 15.81 -10.19 0.01
C ILE A 237 16.75 -9.13 0.62
N ILE A 238 16.19 -7.98 0.98
CA ILE A 238 16.87 -6.87 1.65
C ILE A 238 16.68 -7.01 3.17
N ASP A 239 15.46 -7.34 3.59
CA ASP A 239 15.07 -7.54 4.99
C ASP A 239 13.92 -8.57 5.06
N ARG A 240 13.80 -9.28 6.18
CA ARG A 240 12.72 -10.26 6.42
C ARG A 240 12.36 -10.29 7.89
N ARG A 241 11.06 -10.37 8.17
CA ARG A 241 10.52 -10.60 9.51
C ARG A 241 9.51 -11.75 9.49
N THR A 242 9.70 -12.72 10.37
CA THR A 242 8.75 -13.79 10.66
C THR A 242 8.13 -13.58 12.05
N GLY A 243 7.02 -14.28 12.33
CA GLY A 243 6.34 -14.21 13.63
C GLY A 243 5.69 -12.85 13.91
N LEU A 244 5.25 -12.14 12.85
CA LEU A 244 4.36 -11.00 13.00
C LEU A 244 2.97 -11.46 13.45
N VAL A 245 2.16 -10.51 13.92
CA VAL A 245 0.72 -10.74 14.08
C VAL A 245 0.14 -11.03 12.70
N ALA A 246 -0.59 -12.14 12.58
CA ALA A 246 -1.26 -12.54 11.35
C ALA A 246 -2.35 -11.52 10.99
N LEU A 247 -2.39 -11.10 9.72
CA LEU A 247 -3.36 -10.11 9.21
C LEU A 247 -4.70 -10.74 8.78
N GLU A 248 -4.80 -12.07 8.90
CA GLU A 248 -5.92 -12.92 8.47
C GLU A 248 -7.15 -12.85 9.39
N ASP A 249 -7.18 -11.90 10.32
CA ASP A 249 -8.27 -11.71 11.28
C ASP A 249 -9.49 -10.95 10.69
N LYS A 250 -9.42 -10.62 9.39
CA LYS A 250 -10.42 -9.89 8.59
C LYS A 250 -10.64 -8.43 9.00
N LYS A 251 -9.85 -7.89 9.93
CA LYS A 251 -9.88 -6.45 10.28
C LYS A 251 -9.06 -5.64 9.28
N THR A 252 -9.21 -4.32 9.33
CA THR A 252 -8.39 -3.41 8.53
C THR A 252 -7.13 -3.04 9.30
N HIS A 253 -5.99 -3.45 8.77
CA HIS A 253 -4.66 -3.07 9.24
C HIS A 253 -4.09 -1.94 8.39
N ARG A 254 -3.27 -1.07 9.00
CA ARG A 254 -2.56 0.00 8.30
C ARG A 254 -1.11 -0.37 8.10
N LEU A 255 -0.73 -0.56 6.83
CA LEU A 255 0.65 -0.68 6.40
C LEU A 255 1.17 0.70 5.97
N LEU A 256 2.32 1.10 6.50
CA LEU A 256 3.08 2.26 6.04
C LEU A 256 4.48 1.81 5.66
N TRP A 257 4.87 2.02 4.40
CA TRP A 257 6.22 1.84 3.92
C TRP A 257 6.79 3.19 3.49
N THR A 258 7.94 3.57 4.03
CA THR A 258 8.67 4.77 3.57
C THR A 258 10.02 4.40 2.97
N ARG A 259 10.49 5.25 2.05
CA ARG A 259 11.87 5.27 1.56
C ARG A 259 12.36 6.72 1.53
N ASN A 260 13.52 7.02 2.12
CA ASN A 260 14.13 8.33 2.00
C ASN A 260 15.09 8.42 0.79
N ALA A 261 15.64 9.61 0.52
CA ALA A 261 16.56 9.83 -0.61
C ALA A 261 17.86 8.99 -0.50
N ASP A 262 18.29 8.66 0.72
CA ASP A 262 19.43 7.78 1.01
C ASP A 262 19.10 6.28 0.90
N GLY A 263 17.89 5.92 0.50
CA GLY A 263 17.47 4.52 0.37
C GLY A 263 17.30 3.79 1.70
N LEU A 264 17.28 4.50 2.84
CA LEU A 264 16.72 3.94 4.08
C LEU A 264 15.24 3.71 3.87
N MET A 265 14.80 2.49 4.12
CA MET A 265 13.42 2.05 4.08
C MET A 265 12.97 1.59 5.46
N THR A 266 11.76 1.96 5.84
CA THR A 266 11.07 1.45 7.03
C THR A 266 9.69 0.96 6.64
N VAL A 267 9.27 -0.15 7.24
CA VAL A 267 7.90 -0.65 7.12
C VAL A 267 7.30 -0.76 8.51
N SER A 268 6.10 -0.26 8.71
CA SER A 268 5.30 -0.43 9.91
C SER A 268 3.91 -0.99 9.60
N ILE A 269 3.40 -1.79 10.54
CA ILE A 269 2.03 -2.30 10.55
C ILE A 269 1.38 -1.78 11.83
N ASP A 270 0.22 -1.14 11.70
CA ASP A 270 -0.54 -0.52 12.79
C ASP A 270 0.31 0.44 13.66
N GLY A 271 1.24 1.15 13.02
CA GLY A 271 2.16 2.09 13.66
C GLY A 271 3.41 1.46 14.27
N ARG A 272 3.52 0.14 14.36
CA ARG A 272 4.71 -0.57 14.87
C ARG A 272 5.70 -0.87 13.73
N GLU A 273 6.95 -0.40 13.84
CA GLU A 273 8.02 -0.75 12.90
C GLU A 273 8.28 -2.28 12.93
N VAL A 274 8.31 -2.90 11.73
CA VAL A 274 8.48 -4.35 11.53
C VAL A 274 9.69 -4.71 10.66
N LEU A 275 10.10 -3.83 9.75
CA LEU A 275 11.29 -3.95 8.89
C LEU A 275 12.02 -2.61 8.79
N LYS A 276 13.35 -2.66 8.66
CA LYS A 276 14.21 -1.48 8.52
C LYS A 276 15.54 -1.83 7.86
N ALA A 277 15.76 -1.34 6.65
CA ALA A 277 16.98 -1.60 5.91
C ALA A 277 17.39 -0.43 5.00
N SER A 278 18.61 -0.47 4.48
CA SER A 278 19.12 0.53 3.54
C SER A 278 19.54 -0.15 2.23
N ASP A 279 18.94 0.26 1.11
CA ASP A 279 19.34 -0.18 -0.23
C ASP A 279 19.36 1.01 -1.21
N LYS A 280 20.53 1.23 -1.82
CA LYS A 280 20.82 2.31 -2.77
C LYS A 280 20.92 1.83 -4.23
N ALA A 281 20.41 0.62 -4.55
CA ALA A 281 20.50 0.04 -5.89
C ALA A 281 19.64 0.81 -6.89
N PHE A 282 18.43 1.21 -6.50
CA PHE A 282 17.59 2.12 -7.27
C PHE A 282 17.91 3.58 -6.93
N ARG A 283 18.30 4.34 -7.96
CA ARG A 283 18.65 5.77 -7.88
C ARG A 283 17.66 6.69 -8.61
N GLY A 284 17.07 6.20 -9.72
CA GLY A 284 16.06 6.91 -10.50
C GLY A 284 14.66 6.89 -9.87
N PRO A 285 13.67 7.53 -10.52
CA PRO A 285 12.26 7.45 -10.13
C PRO A 285 11.68 6.04 -10.37
N PHE A 286 10.46 5.83 -9.90
CA PHE A 286 9.62 4.68 -10.21
C PHE A 286 8.46 5.12 -11.10
N ASP A 287 8.05 4.24 -12.01
CA ASP A 287 7.05 4.49 -13.06
C ASP A 287 5.61 4.21 -12.57
N GLY A 288 5.45 3.59 -11.40
CA GLY A 288 4.14 3.33 -10.82
C GLY A 288 4.16 2.47 -9.55
N LEU A 289 2.96 2.10 -9.09
CA LEU A 289 2.71 1.16 -8.00
C LEU A 289 2.01 -0.09 -8.54
N ARG A 290 2.44 -1.28 -8.11
CA ARG A 290 1.89 -2.57 -8.54
C ARG A 290 1.53 -3.44 -7.35
N ILE A 291 0.46 -4.22 -7.50
CA ILE A 291 -0.04 -5.21 -6.55
C ILE A 291 -0.20 -6.53 -7.29
N VAL A 292 0.28 -7.63 -6.69
CA VAL A 292 0.10 -8.99 -7.18
C VAL A 292 -0.39 -9.87 -6.04
N ASN A 293 -1.53 -10.53 -6.22
CA ASN A 293 -2.04 -11.57 -5.32
C ASN A 293 -1.70 -12.93 -5.96
N GLN A 294 -0.86 -13.73 -5.31
CA GLN A 294 -0.41 -15.06 -5.72
C GLN A 294 -1.16 -16.16 -4.93
N GLY A 295 -2.49 -16.04 -4.90
CA GLY A 295 -3.35 -16.77 -3.96
C GLY A 295 -3.65 -15.93 -2.72
N GLY A 296 -4.85 -16.09 -2.18
CA GLY A 296 -5.37 -15.36 -1.03
C GLY A 296 -6.57 -14.47 -1.37
N ASP A 297 -7.20 -13.93 -0.34
CA ASP A 297 -8.32 -13.00 -0.43
C ASP A 297 -7.94 -11.72 0.32
N TYR A 298 -7.77 -10.64 -0.42
CA TYR A 298 -7.27 -9.36 0.08
C TYR A 298 -8.20 -8.23 -0.34
N ILE A 299 -8.51 -7.36 0.61
CA ILE A 299 -9.32 -6.14 0.41
C ILE A 299 -8.44 -4.94 0.74
N PHE A 300 -8.40 -3.97 -0.18
CA PHE A 300 -7.75 -2.67 -0.03
C PHE A 300 -8.81 -1.61 0.17
N LYS A 301 -8.90 -1.07 1.39
CA LYS A 301 -9.84 -0.01 1.74
C LYS A 301 -9.34 1.38 1.37
N ARG A 302 -8.03 1.59 1.39
CA ARG A 302 -7.38 2.83 0.95
C ARG A 302 -5.97 2.54 0.47
N ILE A 303 -5.55 3.23 -0.59
CA ILE A 303 -4.16 3.30 -1.02
C ILE A 303 -3.79 4.78 -1.21
N ALA A 304 -2.74 5.24 -0.54
CA ALA A 304 -2.19 6.57 -0.75
C ALA A 304 -0.68 6.49 -0.99
N VAL A 305 -0.20 7.25 -1.98
CA VAL A 305 1.22 7.35 -2.32
C VAL A 305 1.64 8.80 -2.28
N PHE A 306 2.76 9.06 -1.63
CA PHE A 306 3.33 10.38 -1.46
C PHE A 306 4.74 10.41 -2.01
N THR A 307 5.06 11.45 -2.77
CA THR A 307 6.46 11.79 -3.07
C THR A 307 7.03 12.63 -1.95
N ILE A 308 8.24 12.29 -1.55
CA ILE A 308 9.04 13.03 -0.57
C ILE A 308 10.04 13.89 -1.34
N GLY A 309 10.04 15.19 -1.08
CA GLY A 309 10.98 16.14 -1.66
C GLY A 309 11.58 17.07 -0.62
N LYS A 310 12.77 17.61 -0.92
CA LYS A 310 13.14 18.93 -0.44
C LYS A 310 12.29 19.92 -1.24
N GLY A 311 11.56 20.79 -0.55
CA GLY A 311 10.78 21.85 -1.19
C GLY A 311 11.48 23.20 -1.09
#